data_AF-A0A8W8IN82-F1
#
_entry.id   AF-A0A8W8IN82-F1
#
_cell.length_a   1.000
_cell.length_b   1.000
_cell.length_c   1.000
_cell.angle_alpha   90.00
_cell.angle_beta   90.00
_cell.angle_gamma   90.00
#
_symmetry.space_group_name_H-M   'P 1'
#
loop_
_entity.id
_entity.type
_entity.pdbx_description
1 polymer ?
#
loop_
_entity_poly.entity_id
_entity_poly.type
_entity_poly.pdbx_seq_one_letter_code
_entity_poly.pdbx_strand_id
1 'polypeptide(L)'
;MSIIGKLLKYGVTFDSIECSRQALPVLDFVRWRKPRWVTRAKSKEFVLSKRHEYNTEETEWLRRTENHYRTQMKAIWEAEQSKMNQQRQNKLLGWLNQEQLISEQFSEETLKRLQREKEAGFITPENVEQKLMESLETTADYEFALDKEGVRVINFDESTEKKQG
;
A
#
# COMPACT_ATOMS: atom_id res chain seq x y z
N MET A 1 -25.13 -11.03 15.81
CA MET A 1 -26.01 -10.34 14.82
C MET A 1 -25.15 -9.34 14.06
N SER A 2 -24.71 -9.74 12.86
CA SER A 2 -23.64 -9.07 12.12
C SER A 2 -24.12 -7.76 11.48
N ILE A 3 -23.28 -6.73 11.58
CA ILE A 3 -23.42 -5.35 11.06
C ILE A 3 -23.80 -5.33 9.56
N ILE A 4 -23.50 -6.43 8.84
CA ILE A 4 -23.86 -6.69 7.44
C ILE A 4 -25.38 -6.54 7.20
N GLY A 5 -26.23 -6.85 8.16
CA GLY A 5 -27.69 -6.72 8.01
C GLY A 5 -28.23 -5.27 8.02
N LYS A 6 -27.47 -4.30 8.56
CA LYS A 6 -27.92 -2.89 8.66
C LYS A 6 -27.64 -2.06 7.40
N LEU A 7 -26.71 -2.51 6.55
CA LEU A 7 -26.32 -1.79 5.33
C LEU A 7 -27.30 -1.99 4.16
N LEU A 8 -28.19 -2.98 4.23
CA LEU A 8 -29.22 -3.21 3.20
C LEU A 8 -30.42 -2.24 3.27
N LYS A 9 -30.52 -1.41 4.32
CA LYS A 9 -31.63 -0.44 4.48
C LYS A 9 -31.35 0.93 3.86
N TYR A 10 -30.09 1.24 3.59
CA TYR A 10 -29.66 2.46 2.93
C TYR A 10 -29.01 2.03 1.62
N GLY A 11 -29.73 2.19 0.50
CA GLY A 11 -29.31 1.72 -0.82
C GLY A 11 -27.99 2.31 -1.30
N VAL A 12 -26.89 1.80 -0.75
CA VAL A 12 -25.52 2.04 -1.20
C VAL A 12 -25.11 0.72 -1.82
N THR A 13 -25.32 0.60 -3.14
CA THR A 13 -24.70 -0.47 -3.91
C THR A 13 -23.20 -0.22 -3.84
N PHE A 14 -22.50 -1.13 -3.18
CA PHE A 14 -21.07 -1.28 -3.37
C PHE A 14 -20.93 -1.77 -4.81
N ASP A 15 -20.75 -0.83 -5.74
CA ASP A 15 -20.40 -1.09 -7.14
C ASP A 15 -19.00 -1.68 -7.14
N SER A 16 -19.01 -2.95 -6.75
CA SER A 16 -18.03 -3.96 -7.05
C SER A 16 -17.81 -3.86 -8.54
N ILE A 17 -16.57 -3.63 -8.95
CA ILE A 17 -16.12 -3.74 -10.33
C ILE A 17 -16.16 -5.23 -10.69
N GLU A 18 -17.36 -5.80 -10.72
CA GLU A 18 -17.68 -6.87 -11.64
C GLU A 18 -17.89 -6.16 -12.96
N CYS A 19 -16.79 -6.03 -13.70
CA CYS A 19 -16.84 -5.85 -15.13
C CYS A 19 -17.62 -7.06 -15.66
N SER A 20 -18.95 -6.94 -15.67
CA SER A 20 -19.80 -7.81 -16.43
C SER A 20 -19.19 -7.80 -17.82
N ARG A 21 -18.85 -8.99 -18.31
CA ARG A 21 -18.65 -9.25 -19.74
C ARG A 21 -19.99 -9.02 -20.45
N GLN A 22 -20.58 -7.84 -20.30
CA GLN A 22 -21.38 -7.26 -21.34
C GLN A 22 -20.36 -6.94 -22.42
N ALA A 23 -20.13 -7.93 -23.29
CA ALA A 23 -19.58 -7.69 -24.60
C ALA A 23 -20.43 -6.53 -25.15
N LEU A 24 -19.85 -5.32 -25.14
CA LEU A 24 -20.39 -4.22 -25.90
C LEU A 24 -20.74 -4.83 -27.26
N PRO A 25 -21.99 -4.73 -27.75
CA PRO A 25 -22.30 -5.23 -29.07
C PRO A 25 -21.30 -4.54 -29.99
N VAL A 26 -20.32 -5.32 -30.46
CA VAL A 26 -19.36 -4.83 -31.43
C VAL A 26 -20.25 -4.45 -32.59
N LEU A 27 -20.38 -3.15 -32.81
CA LEU A 27 -21.16 -2.60 -33.91
C LEU A 27 -20.38 -3.00 -35.17
N ASP A 28 -20.58 -4.23 -35.62
CA ASP A 28 -19.85 -4.90 -36.69
C ASP A 28 -20.37 -4.47 -38.08
N PHE A 29 -20.89 -3.25 -38.18
CA PHE A 29 -21.57 -2.78 -39.37
C PHE A 29 -21.02 -1.41 -39.75
N VAL A 30 -20.38 -1.39 -40.92
CA VAL A 30 -19.90 -0.23 -41.70
C VAL A 30 -18.52 0.34 -41.31
N ARG A 31 -17.49 -0.50 -41.40
CA ARG A 31 -16.17 0.04 -41.81
C ARG A 31 -16.28 0.46 -43.27
N TRP A 32 -16.44 1.76 -43.53
CA TRP A 32 -16.39 2.39 -44.87
C TRP A 32 -15.04 2.24 -45.61
N ARG A 33 -14.17 1.33 -45.15
CA ARG A 33 -12.83 1.09 -45.69
C ARG A 33 -12.73 -0.33 -46.19
N LYS A 34 -12.02 -0.50 -47.31
CA LYS A 34 -11.81 -1.81 -47.91
C LYS A 34 -11.12 -2.75 -46.91
N PRO A 35 -11.68 -3.94 -46.65
CA PRO A 35 -11.06 -4.92 -45.76
C PRO A 35 -9.79 -5.49 -46.40
N ARG A 36 -8.88 -6.03 -45.58
CA ARG A 36 -7.52 -6.43 -45.98
C ARG A 36 -7.50 -7.51 -47.08
N TRP A 37 -8.50 -8.39 -47.12
CA TRP A 37 -8.61 -9.46 -48.12
C TRP A 37 -9.15 -8.99 -49.48
N VAL A 38 -9.71 -7.78 -49.56
CA VAL A 38 -10.19 -7.22 -50.83
C VAL A 38 -8.99 -6.61 -51.56
N THR A 39 -8.81 -7.02 -52.82
CA THR A 39 -7.70 -6.53 -53.64
C THR A 39 -7.81 -5.04 -53.95
N ARG A 40 -6.68 -4.45 -54.31
CA ARG A 40 -6.62 -3.07 -54.80
C ARG A 40 -7.44 -2.97 -56.09
N ALA A 41 -8.06 -1.82 -56.33
CA ALA A 41 -8.74 -1.61 -57.61
C ALA A 41 -7.71 -1.62 -58.75
N LYS A 42 -8.05 -2.24 -59.90
CA LYS A 42 -7.18 -2.32 -61.08
C LYS A 42 -6.60 -0.96 -61.50
N SER A 43 -7.42 0.08 -61.46
CA SER A 43 -7.02 1.46 -61.78
C SER A 43 -5.96 2.04 -60.82
N LYS A 44 -5.77 1.44 -59.65
CA LYS A 44 -4.79 1.85 -58.66
C LYS A 44 -3.61 0.87 -58.55
N GLU A 45 -3.66 -0.36 -59.07
CA GLU A 45 -2.62 -1.39 -58.91
C GLU A 45 -1.19 -0.87 -59.09
N PHE A 46 -0.95 -0.11 -60.17
CA PHE A 46 0.37 0.44 -60.52
C PHE A 46 0.49 1.96 -60.33
N VAL A 47 -0.47 2.59 -59.65
CA VAL A 47 -0.44 4.03 -59.42
C VAL A 47 0.55 4.36 -58.31
N LEU A 48 1.64 5.02 -58.70
CA LEU A 48 2.57 5.71 -57.82
C LEU A 48 2.07 7.13 -57.56
N SER A 49 2.06 7.54 -56.29
CA SER A 49 1.76 8.92 -55.93
C SER A 49 2.94 9.79 -56.36
N LYS A 50 2.67 10.84 -57.15
CA LYS A 50 3.67 11.84 -57.49
C LYS A 50 4.04 12.62 -56.23
N ARG A 51 5.34 12.79 -55.99
CA ARG A 51 5.82 13.63 -54.88
C ARG A 51 5.45 15.08 -55.18
N HIS A 52 4.97 15.80 -54.17
CA HIS A 52 4.80 17.24 -54.29
C HIS A 52 6.17 17.92 -54.31
N GLU A 53 6.36 18.87 -55.22
CA GLU A 53 7.57 19.68 -55.30
C GLU A 53 7.45 20.80 -54.27
N TYR A 54 8.36 20.82 -53.31
CA TYR A 54 8.38 21.84 -52.27
C TYR A 54 9.46 22.89 -52.55
N ASN A 55 9.21 24.13 -52.17
CA ASN A 55 10.26 25.15 -52.12
C ASN A 55 11.23 24.83 -50.97
N THR A 56 12.53 24.81 -51.25
CA THR A 56 13.57 24.48 -50.27
C THR A 56 13.55 25.45 -49.08
N GLU A 57 13.45 26.75 -49.33
CA GLU A 57 13.49 27.77 -48.27
C GLU A 57 12.32 27.63 -47.29
N GLU A 58 11.11 27.42 -47.83
CA GLU A 58 9.89 27.23 -47.05
C GLU A 58 9.97 25.96 -46.20
N THR A 59 10.47 24.86 -46.77
CA THR A 59 10.60 23.60 -46.00
C THR A 59 11.58 23.70 -44.85
N GLU A 60 12.68 24.44 -45.02
CA GLU A 60 13.64 24.68 -43.94
C GLU A 60 13.07 25.60 -42.87
N TRP A 61 12.35 26.64 -43.27
CA TRP A 61 11.66 27.52 -42.33
C TRP A 61 10.62 26.76 -41.51
N LEU A 62 9.77 25.95 -42.16
CA LEU A 62 8.80 25.08 -41.48
C LEU A 62 9.48 24.12 -40.53
N ARG A 63 10.58 23.48 -40.94
CA ARG A 63 11.33 22.54 -40.10
C ARG A 63 11.89 23.23 -38.85
N ARG A 64 12.45 24.44 -38.99
CA ARG A 64 12.97 25.22 -37.86
C ARG A 64 11.85 25.62 -36.89
N THR A 65 10.75 26.14 -37.41
CA THR A 65 9.57 26.55 -36.62
C THR A 65 8.94 25.35 -35.90
N GLU A 66 8.78 24.23 -36.59
CA GLU A 66 8.23 22.99 -36.02
C GLU A 66 9.13 22.45 -34.91
N ASN A 67 10.45 22.46 -35.11
CA ASN A 67 11.39 22.04 -34.06
C ASN A 67 11.27 22.93 -32.82
N HIS A 68 11.15 24.25 -32.99
CA HIS A 68 10.96 25.17 -31.87
C HIS A 68 9.65 24.86 -31.13
N TYR A 69 8.54 24.72 -31.85
CA TYR A 69 7.25 24.37 -31.28
C TYR A 69 7.28 23.03 -30.53
N ARG A 70 7.83 21.98 -31.14
CA ARG A 70 7.95 20.66 -30.50
C ARG A 70 8.78 20.71 -29.22
N THR A 71 9.85 21.52 -29.22
CA THR A 71 10.69 21.73 -28.04
C THR A 71 9.89 22.43 -26.92
N GLN A 72 9.14 23.49 -27.25
CA GLN A 72 8.27 24.19 -26.30
C GLN A 72 7.21 23.25 -25.71
N MET A 73 6.51 22.49 -26.57
CA MET A 73 5.48 21.55 -26.14
C MET A 73 6.04 20.43 -25.26
N LYS A 74 7.24 19.93 -25.60
CA LYS A 74 7.93 18.94 -24.77
C LYS A 74 8.27 19.51 -23.39
N ALA A 75 8.78 20.73 -23.32
CA ALA A 75 9.06 21.39 -22.04
C ALA A 75 7.81 21.56 -21.18
N ILE A 76 6.68 21.96 -21.78
CA ILE A 76 5.39 22.07 -21.08
C ILE A 76 4.95 20.70 -20.54
N TRP A 77 5.05 19.65 -21.35
CA TRP A 77 4.65 18.31 -20.95
C TRP A 77 5.52 17.75 -19.82
N GLU A 78 6.84 17.94 -19.89
CA GLU A 78 7.78 17.52 -18.85
C GLU A 78 7.53 18.26 -17.53
N ALA A 79 7.20 19.56 -17.58
CA ALA A 79 6.83 20.32 -16.40
C ALA A 79 5.58 19.75 -15.72
N GLU A 80 4.53 19.44 -16.50
CA GLU A 80 3.29 18.90 -15.94
C GLU A 80 3.47 17.47 -15.41
N GLN A 81 4.26 16.63 -16.10
CA GLN A 81 4.65 15.31 -15.60
C GLN A 81 5.43 15.40 -14.28
N SER A 82 6.38 16.33 -14.19
CA SER A 82 7.17 16.55 -12.97
C SER A 82 6.28 16.98 -11.80
N LYS A 83 5.31 17.87 -12.05
CA LYS A 83 4.32 18.30 -11.06
C LYS A 83 3.46 17.13 -10.56
N MET A 84 2.95 16.29 -11.47
CA MET A 84 2.19 15.09 -11.11
C MET A 84 3.02 14.11 -10.26
N ASN A 85 4.30 13.93 -10.61
CA ASN A 85 5.23 13.10 -9.84
C ASN A 85 5.50 13.66 -8.45
N GLN A 86 5.72 14.98 -8.32
CA GLN A 86 5.89 15.64 -7.03
C GLN A 86 4.64 15.50 -6.15
N GLN A 87 3.44 15.69 -6.72
CA GLN A 87 2.19 15.47 -6.00
C GLN A 87 2.07 14.04 -5.48
N ARG A 88 2.46 13.04 -6.29
CA ARG A 88 2.50 11.64 -5.87
C ARG A 88 3.48 11.43 -4.72
N GLN A 89 4.69 11.99 -4.79
CA GLN A 89 5.69 11.91 -3.73
C GLN A 89 5.20 12.55 -2.43
N ASN A 90 4.64 13.76 -2.51
CA ASN A 90 4.10 14.48 -1.36
C ASN A 90 2.96 13.69 -0.70
N LYS A 91 2.10 13.06 -1.49
CA LYS A 91 1.05 12.18 -0.97
C LYS A 91 1.65 11.02 -0.20
N LEU A 92 2.62 10.30 -0.78
CA LEU A 92 3.31 9.18 -0.12
C LEU A 92 4.00 9.59 1.18
N LEU A 93 4.69 10.72 1.18
CA LEU A 93 5.31 11.28 2.38
C LEU A 93 4.27 11.58 3.47
N GLY A 94 3.11 12.13 3.09
CA GLY A 94 1.99 12.33 4.01
C GLY A 94 1.50 11.03 4.65
N TRP A 95 1.38 9.94 3.89
CA TRP A 95 1.02 8.62 4.41
C TRP A 95 2.06 8.08 5.40
N LEU A 96 3.35 8.16 5.06
CA LEU A 96 4.43 7.72 5.96
C LEU A 96 4.45 8.50 7.27
N ASN A 97 4.26 9.82 7.21
CA ASN A 97 4.19 10.64 8.41
C ASN A 97 2.99 10.25 9.30
N GLN A 98 1.84 9.95 8.70
CA GLN A 98 0.67 9.46 9.45
C GLN A 98 0.95 8.11 10.13
N GLU A 99 1.59 7.19 9.42
CA GLU A 99 1.95 5.88 9.95
C GLU A 99 2.92 6.00 11.14
N GLN A 100 3.93 6.88 11.02
CA GLN A 100 4.86 7.19 12.11
C GLN A 100 4.11 7.73 13.34
N LEU A 101 3.23 8.73 13.15
CA LEU A 101 2.43 9.29 14.26
C LEU A 101 1.57 8.23 14.96
N ILE A 102 0.92 7.35 14.20
CA ILE A 102 0.12 6.25 14.77
C ILE A 102 1.01 5.30 15.58
N SER A 103 2.20 4.97 15.06
CA SER A 103 3.14 4.08 15.75
C SER A 103 3.66 4.69 17.06
N GLU A 104 3.94 5.99 17.07
CA GLU A 104 4.36 6.75 18.25
C GLU A 104 3.25 6.76 19.29
N GLN A 105 2.01 7.10 18.89
CA GLN A 105 0.84 7.09 19.78
C GLN A 105 0.63 5.72 20.43
N PHE A 106 0.69 4.64 19.63
CA PHE A 106 0.56 3.29 20.16
C PHE A 106 1.66 2.97 21.18
N SER A 107 2.90 3.36 20.90
CA SER A 107 4.02 3.16 21.82
C SER A 107 3.79 3.89 23.16
N GLU A 108 3.35 5.15 23.13
CA GLU A 108 3.05 5.92 24.35
C GLU A 108 1.91 5.30 25.16
N GLU A 109 0.87 4.80 24.50
CA GLU A 109 -0.23 4.11 25.16
C GLU A 109 0.22 2.83 25.85
N THR A 110 1.07 2.03 25.20
CA THR A 110 1.62 0.80 25.79
C THR A 110 2.43 1.12 27.05
N LEU A 111 3.25 2.17 27.03
CA LEU A 111 4.01 2.62 28.19
C LEU A 111 3.09 3.05 29.35
N LYS A 112 2.03 3.82 29.06
CA LYS A 112 1.03 4.22 30.08
C LYS A 112 0.27 3.05 30.68
N ARG A 113 0.04 1.96 29.94
CA ARG A 113 -0.59 0.73 30.46
C ARG A 113 0.37 -0.01 31.40
N LEU A 114 1.61 -0.21 30.96
CA LEU A 114 2.65 -0.83 31.79
C LEU A 114 2.91 -0.06 33.08
N GLN A 115 2.90 1.27 33.02
CA GLN A 115 3.00 2.12 34.21
C GLN A 115 1.82 1.87 35.16
N ARG A 116 0.59 1.88 34.67
CA ARG A 116 -0.61 1.58 35.49
C ARG A 116 -0.61 0.18 36.10
N GLU A 117 -0.17 -0.82 35.36
CA GLU A 117 -0.05 -2.21 35.86
C GLU A 117 1.00 -2.31 36.97
N LYS A 118 2.14 -1.65 36.81
CA LYS A 118 3.16 -1.54 37.86
C LYS A 118 2.64 -0.76 39.07
N GLU A 119 1.87 0.30 38.82
CA GLU A 119 1.29 1.14 39.87
C GLU A 119 0.24 0.40 40.71
N ALA A 120 -0.56 -0.45 40.07
CA ALA A 120 -1.49 -1.34 40.76
C ALA A 120 -0.77 -2.35 41.69
N GLY A 121 0.51 -2.62 41.43
CA GLY A 121 1.36 -3.44 42.29
C GLY A 121 2.01 -2.69 43.47
N PHE A 122 1.92 -1.35 43.55
CA PHE A 122 2.52 -0.59 44.65
C PHE A 122 1.70 -0.65 45.95
N ILE A 123 2.41 -0.59 47.07
CA ILE A 123 1.83 -0.53 48.42
C ILE A 123 1.28 0.89 48.66
N THR A 124 -0.03 1.01 48.85
CA THR A 124 -0.71 2.26 49.24
C THR A 124 -1.10 2.21 50.73
N PRO A 125 -1.30 3.35 51.42
CA PRO A 125 -1.63 3.37 52.86
C PRO A 125 -2.91 2.58 53.20
N GLU A 126 -3.81 2.41 52.24
CA GLU A 126 -5.06 1.66 52.39
C GLU A 126 -4.88 0.13 52.22
N ASN A 127 -3.87 -0.31 51.45
CA ASN A 127 -3.61 -1.73 51.13
C ASN A 127 -2.38 -2.29 51.88
N VAL A 128 -1.86 -1.58 52.88
CA VAL A 128 -0.63 -1.98 53.59
C VAL A 128 -0.82 -3.27 54.37
N GLU A 129 -1.86 -3.35 55.21
CA GLU A 129 -2.07 -4.49 56.12
C GLU A 129 -2.32 -5.79 55.34
N GLN A 130 -3.11 -5.72 54.26
CA GLN A 130 -3.39 -6.87 53.42
C GLN A 130 -2.15 -7.38 52.68
N LYS A 131 -1.34 -6.48 52.10
CA LYS A 131 -0.07 -6.84 51.45
C LYS A 131 0.96 -7.40 52.44
N LEU A 132 1.00 -6.89 53.67
CA LEU A 132 1.85 -7.43 54.73
C LEU A 132 1.46 -8.86 55.08
N MET A 133 0.16 -9.15 55.23
CA MET A 133 -0.29 -10.52 55.48
C MET A 133 0.04 -11.46 54.31
N GLU A 134 -0.25 -11.05 53.07
CA GLU A 134 0.08 -11.82 51.85
C GLU A 134 1.59 -12.15 51.78
N SER A 135 2.45 -11.19 52.13
CA SER A 135 3.91 -11.36 52.12
C SER A 135 4.46 -12.24 53.24
N LEU A 136 3.75 -12.36 54.36
CA LEU A 136 4.11 -13.29 55.42
C LEU A 136 3.65 -14.72 55.11
N GLU A 137 2.57 -14.83 54.32
CA GLU A 137 1.95 -16.10 53.95
C GLU A 137 2.62 -16.73 52.72
N THR A 138 3.08 -15.91 51.76
CA THR A 138 3.80 -16.34 50.56
C THR A 138 5.31 -16.12 50.71
N THR A 139 6.11 -17.18 50.52
CA THR A 139 7.58 -17.07 50.44
C THR A 139 7.96 -17.01 48.96
N ALA A 140 8.68 -15.95 48.56
CA ALA A 140 9.14 -15.78 47.18
C ALA A 140 10.59 -16.27 47.06
N ASP A 141 10.78 -17.43 46.43
CA ASP A 141 12.11 -17.99 46.18
C ASP A 141 12.69 -17.44 44.88
N TYR A 142 13.80 -16.70 44.99
CA TYR A 142 14.53 -16.14 43.86
C TYR A 142 15.74 -17.01 43.44
N GLU A 143 15.91 -18.16 44.09
CA GLU A 143 17.01 -19.07 43.83
C GLU A 143 16.74 -19.84 42.54
N PHE A 144 17.59 -19.65 41.53
CA PHE A 144 17.59 -20.46 40.31
C PHE A 144 19.02 -20.68 39.82
N ALA A 145 19.26 -21.81 39.19
CA ALA A 145 20.53 -22.12 38.54
C ALA A 145 20.44 -21.88 37.03
N LEU A 146 21.59 -21.67 36.39
CA LEU A 146 21.73 -21.55 34.94
C LEU A 146 22.62 -22.67 34.44
N ASP A 147 22.15 -23.40 33.43
CA ASP A 147 22.97 -24.39 32.73
C ASP A 147 23.96 -23.71 31.78
N LYS A 148 24.93 -24.48 31.27
CA LYS A 148 25.92 -24.00 30.28
C LYS A 148 25.28 -23.50 28.98
N GLU A 149 24.05 -23.90 28.71
CA GLU A 149 23.24 -23.52 27.55
C GLU A 149 22.40 -22.25 27.82
N GLY A 150 22.38 -21.75 29.06
CA GLY A 150 21.67 -20.52 29.47
C GLY A 150 20.20 -20.72 29.85
N VAL A 151 19.73 -21.95 30.00
CA VAL A 151 18.36 -22.27 30.47
C VAL A 151 18.29 -22.12 32.00
N ARG A 152 17.20 -21.52 32.50
CA ARG A 152 16.95 -21.33 33.95
C ARG A 152 16.30 -22.58 34.54
N VAL A 153 16.88 -23.15 35.60
CA VAL A 153 16.34 -24.27 36.37
C VAL A 153 15.89 -23.75 37.74
N ILE A 154 14.60 -23.88 38.04
CA ILE A 154 13.94 -23.21 39.17
C ILE A 154 13.63 -24.21 40.29
N ASN A 155 13.17 -25.42 39.96
CA ASN A 155 12.89 -26.48 40.93
C ASN A 155 13.65 -27.76 40.54
N PHE A 156 14.36 -28.36 41.50
CA PHE A 156 14.77 -29.76 41.37
C PHE A 156 13.56 -30.64 41.68
N ASP A 157 12.68 -30.85 40.69
CA ASP A 157 11.60 -31.83 40.85
C ASP A 157 12.24 -33.24 40.92
N GLU A 158 11.98 -33.98 42.01
CA GLU A 158 12.43 -35.38 42.22
C GLU A 158 12.00 -36.32 41.07
N SER A 159 11.03 -35.91 40.25
CA SER A 159 10.55 -36.67 39.09
C SER A 159 11.51 -36.70 37.88
N THR A 160 12.57 -35.89 37.88
CA THR A 160 13.53 -35.81 36.76
C THR A 160 14.61 -36.91 36.76
N GLU A 161 14.69 -37.76 37.79
CA GLU A 161 15.67 -38.86 37.86
C GLU A 161 15.34 -40.07 36.96
N LYS A 162 14.19 -40.09 36.28
CA LYS A 162 13.79 -41.17 35.36
C LYS A 162 13.94 -40.80 33.89
N LYS A 163 15.13 -40.37 33.48
CA LYS A 163 15.64 -40.64 32.13
C LYS A 163 16.98 -41.33 32.25
N GLN A 164 16.93 -42.62 32.60
CA GLN A 164 18.02 -43.57 32.37
C GLN A 164 18.01 -43.96 30.89
N GLY A 165 19.17 -43.88 30.23
CA GLY A 165 19.38 -44.36 28.85
C GLY A 165 20.39 -43.51 28.10
#